data_AF-A0A813D504-F1
#
_entry.id   AF-A0A813D504-F1
#
_cell.length_a   1.000
_cell.length_b   1.000
_cell.length_c   1.000
_cell.angle_alpha   90.00
_cell.angle_beta   90.00
_cell.angle_gamma   90.00
#
_symmetry.space_group_name_H-M   'P 1'
#
loop_
_entity.id
_entity.type
_entity.pdbx_description
1 polymer ?
#
loop_
_entity_poly.entity_id
_entity_poly.type
_entity_poly.pdbx_seq_one_letter_code
_entity_poly.pdbx_strand_id
1 'polypeptide(L)'
;VLRGVTRSAEIIQSVLDEVGDGLFAELDFTQEARHLERFRDLYGEKCPDVVVPEVVWSLTRQRVLTMSWLDGRKPRDLTAEERLLLVSRAAPCLALQLMDSGFVHCDPHEGNMMLLDDGRLGLIDFGLVAQMTAVHQESMASAILNLLTKDYKALVPCFRGMGILSSDSSNDDDLRRPGEDQSFADALEEALSGGGGRERLVQ
;
A
#
# COMPACT_ATOMS: atom_id res chain seq x y z
N VAL A 1 -18.12 18.75 26.65
CA VAL A 1 -16.70 19.05 26.95
C VAL A 1 -15.97 17.84 27.51
N LEU A 2 -16.37 17.25 28.64
CA LEU A 2 -15.70 16.09 29.24
C LEU A 2 -15.60 14.85 28.31
N ARG A 3 -16.66 14.47 27.59
CA ARG A 3 -16.62 13.36 26.61
C ARG A 3 -15.69 13.60 25.40
N GLY A 4 -15.46 14.86 25.02
CA GLY A 4 -14.58 15.20 23.90
C GLY A 4 -13.11 15.06 24.27
N VAL A 5 -12.77 15.40 25.51
CA VAL A 5 -11.41 15.26 26.05
C VAL A 5 -11.04 13.78 26.26
N THR A 6 -11.98 12.94 26.68
CA THR A 6 -11.74 11.49 26.83
C THR A 6 -11.49 10.82 25.48
N ARG A 7 -12.27 11.16 24.45
CA ARG A 7 -12.11 10.62 23.09
C ARG A 7 -10.77 11.04 22.47
N SER A 8 -10.33 12.27 22.69
CA SER A 8 -9.02 12.75 22.23
C SER A 8 -7.86 12.05 22.94
N ALA A 9 -7.98 11.75 24.24
CA ALA A 9 -6.95 11.02 24.98
C ALA A 9 -6.84 9.55 24.53
N GLU A 10 -7.97 8.89 24.26
CA GLU A 10 -8.02 7.52 23.72
C GLU A 10 -7.40 7.44 22.31
N ILE A 11 -7.69 8.42 21.44
CA ILE A 11 -7.09 8.50 20.09
C ILE A 11 -5.57 8.73 20.17
N ILE A 12 -5.12 9.60 21.07
CA ILE A 12 -3.67 9.86 21.22
C ILE A 12 -2.97 8.60 21.74
N GLN A 13 -3.56 7.87 22.69
CA GLN A 13 -3.00 6.62 23.18
C GLN A 13 -2.95 5.56 22.09
N SER A 14 -4.03 5.34 21.34
CA SER A 14 -4.04 4.34 20.28
C SER A 14 -3.04 4.67 19.17
N VAL A 15 -2.91 5.95 18.79
CA VAL A 15 -1.90 6.39 17.83
C VAL A 15 -0.49 6.21 18.39
N LEU A 16 -0.27 6.50 19.67
CA LEU A 16 1.05 6.31 20.29
C LEU A 16 1.44 4.84 20.34
N ASP A 17 0.49 3.96 20.67
CA ASP A 17 0.70 2.52 20.74
C ASP A 17 0.98 1.96 19.34
N GLU A 18 0.23 2.39 18.31
CA GLU A 18 0.46 1.99 16.93
C GLU A 18 1.80 2.47 16.37
N VAL A 19 2.18 3.73 16.67
CA VAL A 19 3.50 4.27 16.32
C VAL A 19 4.61 3.56 17.09
N GLY A 20 4.39 3.26 18.37
CA GLY A 20 5.34 2.55 19.22
C GLY A 20 5.60 1.14 18.71
N ASP A 21 4.54 0.37 18.47
CA ASP A 21 4.62 -0.99 17.96
C ASP A 21 5.23 -1.02 16.55
N GLY A 22 4.87 -0.07 15.69
CA GLY A 22 5.47 0.10 14.36
C GLY A 22 6.97 0.36 14.43
N LEU A 23 7.40 1.30 15.29
CA LEU A 23 8.81 1.63 15.46
C LEU A 23 9.62 0.44 16.01
N PHE A 24 9.07 -0.32 16.97
CA PHE A 24 9.75 -1.50 17.50
C PHE A 24 9.81 -2.65 16.47
N ALA A 25 8.79 -2.80 15.63
CA ALA A 25 8.81 -3.75 14.52
C ALA A 25 9.86 -3.37 13.47
N GLU A 26 10.04 -2.07 13.19
CA GLU A 26 11.08 -1.57 12.29
C GLU A 26 12.52 -1.77 12.81
N LEU A 27 12.70 -1.98 14.13
CA LEU A 27 14.02 -2.18 14.75
C LEU A 27 14.54 -3.63 14.69
N ASP A 28 13.75 -4.59 14.20
CA ASP A 28 14.18 -5.98 14.02
C ASP A 28 14.26 -6.35 12.53
N PHE A 29 15.44 -6.16 11.94
CA PHE A 29 15.75 -6.52 10.55
C PHE A 29 15.67 -8.03 10.25
N THR A 30 15.54 -8.90 11.26
CA THR A 30 15.24 -10.31 10.99
C THR A 30 13.81 -10.51 10.50
N GLN A 31 12.89 -9.60 10.84
CA GLN A 31 11.52 -9.62 10.34
C GLN A 31 11.46 -9.21 8.88
N GLU A 32 12.13 -8.11 8.53
CA GLU A 32 12.31 -7.69 7.13
C GLU A 32 12.95 -8.80 6.29
N ALA A 33 14.00 -9.45 6.79
CA ALA A 33 14.62 -10.58 6.11
C ALA A 33 13.63 -11.72 5.81
N ARG A 34 12.75 -12.06 6.77
CA ARG A 34 11.71 -13.08 6.57
C ARG A 34 10.65 -12.62 5.58
N HIS A 35 10.29 -11.33 5.57
CA HIS A 35 9.37 -10.78 4.58
C HIS A 35 9.94 -10.91 3.16
N LEU A 36 11.23 -10.62 3.03
CA LEU A 36 11.97 -10.69 1.78
C LEU A 36 12.03 -12.13 1.23
N GLU A 37 12.33 -13.12 2.08
CA GLU A 37 12.26 -14.54 1.71
C GLU A 37 10.84 -14.97 1.36
N ARG A 38 9.85 -14.62 2.19
CA ARG A 38 8.46 -14.96 1.93
C ARG A 38 7.95 -14.38 0.62
N PHE A 39 8.34 -13.14 0.28
CA PHE A 39 8.01 -12.54 -0.99
C PHE A 39 8.61 -13.34 -2.16
N ARG A 40 9.87 -13.74 -2.05
CA ARG A 40 10.55 -14.57 -3.06
C ARG A 40 9.84 -15.91 -3.24
N ASP A 41 9.47 -16.58 -2.17
CA ASP A 41 8.78 -17.87 -2.23
C ASP A 41 7.40 -17.76 -2.89
N LEU A 42 6.66 -16.69 -2.59
CA LEU A 42 5.30 -16.50 -3.11
C LEU A 42 5.28 -16.04 -4.56
N TYR A 43 6.23 -15.19 -4.97
CA TYR A 43 6.16 -14.44 -6.22
C TYR A 43 7.34 -14.63 -7.16
N GLY A 44 8.47 -15.20 -6.72
CA GLY A 44 9.69 -15.30 -7.53
C GLY A 44 9.48 -16.01 -8.87
N GLU A 45 8.70 -17.09 -8.89
CA GLU A 45 8.36 -17.80 -10.13
C GLU A 45 7.24 -17.12 -10.93
N LYS A 46 6.32 -16.43 -10.25
CA LYS A 46 5.14 -15.80 -10.86
C LYS A 46 5.42 -14.42 -11.44
N CYS A 47 6.48 -13.76 -10.97
CA CYS A 47 6.91 -12.44 -11.38
C CYS A 47 8.38 -12.48 -11.84
N PRO A 48 8.70 -13.14 -12.98
CA PRO A 48 10.07 -13.32 -13.44
C PRO A 48 10.80 -12.01 -13.75
N ASP A 49 10.04 -10.93 -13.95
CA ASP A 49 10.54 -9.58 -14.21
C ASP A 49 10.88 -8.79 -12.94
N VAL A 50 10.63 -9.37 -11.76
CA VAL A 50 10.92 -8.76 -10.46
C VAL A 50 12.00 -9.58 -9.76
N VAL A 51 13.00 -8.88 -9.25
CA VAL A 51 14.13 -9.44 -8.52
C VAL A 51 14.12 -8.88 -7.11
N VAL A 52 14.18 -9.81 -6.17
CA VAL A 52 14.33 -9.52 -4.75
C VAL A 52 15.65 -10.17 -4.33
N PRO A 53 16.54 -9.49 -3.59
CA PRO A 53 17.85 -10.04 -3.26
C PRO A 53 17.74 -11.29 -2.37
N GLU A 54 18.81 -12.07 -2.26
CA GLU A 54 18.85 -13.23 -1.36
C GLU A 54 19.38 -12.82 0.01
N VAL A 55 18.69 -13.24 1.09
CA VAL A 55 19.16 -12.96 2.44
C VAL A 55 20.38 -13.81 2.78
N VAL A 56 21.42 -13.19 3.32
CA VAL A 56 22.62 -13.87 3.84
C VAL A 56 22.48 -14.04 5.36
N TRP A 57 21.72 -15.06 5.78
CA TRP A 57 21.39 -15.30 7.20
C TRP A 57 22.59 -15.43 8.14
N SER A 58 23.72 -15.93 7.64
CA SER A 58 24.96 -16.02 8.42
C SER A 58 25.45 -14.65 8.90
N LEU A 59 25.11 -13.57 8.18
CA LEU A 59 25.48 -12.18 8.45
C LEU A 59 24.30 -11.31 8.92
N THR A 60 23.05 -11.76 8.78
CA THR A 60 21.85 -11.03 9.21
C THR A 60 21.54 -11.20 10.70
N ARG A 61 21.29 -10.10 11.42
CA ARG A 61 20.90 -10.03 12.85
C ARG A 61 19.84 -8.94 13.02
N GLN A 62 19.28 -8.78 14.23
CA GLN A 62 18.23 -7.80 14.51
C GLN A 62 18.55 -6.36 14.05
N ARG A 63 19.83 -5.95 14.08
CA ARG A 63 20.25 -4.58 13.72
C ARG A 63 21.05 -4.49 12.43
N VAL A 64 21.21 -5.61 11.70
CA VAL A 64 21.95 -5.66 10.44
C VAL A 64 21.28 -6.64 9.48
N LEU A 65 20.76 -6.14 8.36
CA LEU A 65 20.31 -6.96 7.23
C LEU A 65 21.44 -7.10 6.21
N THR A 66 21.81 -8.34 5.86
CA THR A 66 22.74 -8.61 4.76
C THR A 66 22.04 -9.39 3.67
N MET A 67 22.19 -8.95 2.42
CA MET A 67 21.54 -9.54 1.26
C MET A 67 22.45 -9.50 0.03
N SER A 68 22.10 -10.26 -1.01
CA SER A 68 22.82 -10.23 -2.29
C SER A 68 22.79 -8.84 -2.90
N TRP A 69 23.91 -8.43 -3.49
CA TRP A 69 23.99 -7.16 -4.20
C TRP A 69 23.18 -7.19 -5.49
N LEU A 70 22.47 -6.10 -5.78
CA LEU A 70 21.78 -5.87 -7.05
C LEU A 70 22.39 -4.64 -7.72
N ASP A 71 22.81 -4.79 -8.97
CA ASP A 71 23.32 -3.69 -9.80
C ASP A 71 22.19 -3.12 -10.67
N GLY A 72 21.95 -1.81 -10.54
CA GLY A 72 20.90 -1.13 -11.28
C GLY A 72 20.86 0.37 -11.05
N ARG A 73 19.94 1.04 -11.77
CA ARG A 73 19.72 2.49 -11.72
C ARG A 73 18.42 2.82 -10.99
N LYS A 74 18.45 3.86 -10.16
CA LYS A 74 17.27 4.34 -9.42
C LYS A 74 16.28 5.05 -10.37
N PRO A 75 14.95 5.02 -10.10
CA PRO A 75 13.93 5.63 -10.95
C PRO A 75 14.16 7.10 -11.33
N ARG A 76 14.77 7.87 -10.43
CA ARG A 76 15.15 9.28 -10.65
C ARG A 76 16.19 9.48 -11.76
N ASP A 77 17.03 8.48 -11.99
CA ASP A 77 18.14 8.49 -12.95
C ASP A 77 17.76 7.84 -14.29
N LEU A 78 16.49 7.42 -14.43
CA LEU A 78 15.96 6.76 -15.62
C LEU A 78 15.38 7.75 -16.63
N THR A 79 15.30 7.33 -17.89
CA THR A 79 14.50 8.01 -18.91
C THR A 79 13.00 7.76 -18.68
N ALA A 80 12.14 8.47 -19.42
CA ALA A 80 10.70 8.24 -19.34
C ALA A 80 10.31 6.82 -19.80
N GLU A 81 10.97 6.30 -20.84
CA GLU A 81 10.74 4.95 -21.35
C GLU A 81 11.16 3.88 -20.34
N GLU A 82 12.30 4.07 -19.67
CA GLU A 82 12.79 3.18 -18.62
C GLU A 82 11.89 3.19 -17.38
N ARG A 83 11.34 4.35 -17.00
CA ARG A 83 10.31 4.42 -15.95
C ARG A 83 9.04 3.68 -16.35
N LEU A 84 8.61 3.79 -17.60
CA LEU A 84 7.44 3.06 -18.10
C LEU A 84 7.70 1.54 -18.06
N LEU A 85 8.93 1.10 -18.38
CA LEU A 85 9.34 -0.29 -18.23
C LEU A 85 9.27 -0.75 -16.77
N LEU A 86 9.75 0.05 -15.80
CA LEU A 86 9.61 -0.30 -14.39
C LEU A 86 8.14 -0.47 -13.99
N VAL A 87 7.28 0.46 -14.40
CA VAL A 87 5.83 0.37 -14.11
C VAL A 87 5.22 -0.88 -14.74
N SER A 88 5.63 -1.25 -15.96
CA SER A 88 5.12 -2.45 -16.63
C SER A 88 5.55 -3.75 -15.95
N ARG A 89 6.65 -3.75 -15.18
CA ARG A 89 7.05 -4.88 -14.33
C ARG A 89 6.40 -4.85 -12.94
N ALA A 90 6.27 -3.66 -12.35
CA ALA A 90 5.72 -3.48 -11.01
C ALA A 90 4.22 -3.76 -10.96
N ALA A 91 3.44 -3.23 -11.91
CA ALA A 91 1.98 -3.28 -11.85
C ALA A 91 1.41 -4.72 -11.87
N PRO A 92 1.88 -5.65 -12.73
CA PRO A 92 1.44 -7.04 -12.68
C PRO A 92 1.80 -7.72 -11.35
N CYS A 93 2.99 -7.45 -10.81
CA CYS A 93 3.42 -8.01 -9.53
C CYS A 93 2.54 -7.51 -8.38
N LEU A 94 2.24 -6.21 -8.34
CA LEU A 94 1.33 -5.64 -7.35
C LEU A 94 -0.08 -6.23 -7.45
N ALA A 95 -0.60 -6.38 -8.68
CA ALA A 95 -1.90 -7.00 -8.90
C ALA A 95 -1.95 -8.45 -8.38
N LEU A 96 -0.88 -9.22 -8.62
CA LEU A 96 -0.74 -10.57 -8.09
C LEU A 96 -0.72 -10.58 -6.56
N GLN A 97 0.01 -9.65 -5.93
CA GLN A 97 0.05 -9.56 -4.46
C GLN A 97 -1.33 -9.36 -3.85
N LEU A 98 -2.13 -8.48 -4.46
CA LEU A 98 -3.50 -8.19 -4.02
C LEU A 98 -4.45 -9.38 -4.24
N MET A 99 -4.34 -10.06 -5.38
CA MET A 99 -5.34 -11.04 -5.82
C MET A 99 -5.03 -12.50 -5.45
N ASP A 100 -3.75 -12.85 -5.24
CA ASP A 100 -3.33 -14.23 -5.02
C ASP A 100 -3.11 -14.50 -3.52
N SER A 101 -1.91 -14.23 -3.00
CA SER A 101 -1.58 -14.61 -1.62
C SER A 101 -2.01 -13.58 -0.55
N GLY A 102 -2.33 -12.35 -0.97
CA GLY A 102 -2.64 -11.24 -0.07
C GLY A 102 -1.42 -10.72 0.70
N PHE A 103 -0.21 -11.21 0.43
CA PHE A 103 1.03 -10.71 1.01
C PHE A 103 1.54 -9.51 0.18
N VAL A 104 1.25 -8.30 0.66
CA VAL A 104 1.41 -7.07 -0.10
C VAL A 104 2.61 -6.28 0.42
N HIS A 105 3.47 -5.85 -0.49
CA HIS A 105 4.50 -4.84 -0.25
C HIS A 105 3.85 -3.46 -0.23
N CYS A 106 3.87 -2.81 0.93
CA CYS A 106 3.09 -1.60 1.17
C CYS A 106 3.85 -0.30 0.89
N ASP A 107 5.16 -0.37 0.64
CA ASP A 107 5.99 0.81 0.40
C ASP A 107 6.94 0.67 -0.82
N PRO A 108 6.41 0.40 -2.03
CA PRO A 108 7.21 0.39 -3.26
C PRO A 108 7.50 1.82 -3.73
N HIS A 109 8.24 2.58 -2.91
CA HIS A 109 8.66 3.92 -3.24
C HIS A 109 9.94 3.92 -4.10
N GLU A 110 10.22 5.04 -4.79
CA GLU A 110 11.35 5.11 -5.73
C GLU A 110 12.73 4.78 -5.11
N GLY A 111 12.91 5.01 -3.81
CA GLY A 111 14.14 4.65 -3.09
C GLY A 111 14.39 3.15 -2.93
N ASN A 112 13.33 2.33 -3.03
CA ASN A 112 13.32 0.88 -2.80
C ASN A 112 13.23 0.08 -4.10
N MET A 113 13.28 0.80 -5.23
CA MET A 113 13.19 0.26 -6.56
C MET A 113 14.43 0.62 -7.38
N MET A 114 14.80 -0.26 -8.30
CA MET A 114 15.81 0.02 -9.31
C MET A 114 15.55 -0.77 -10.59
N LEU A 115 15.96 -0.23 -11.73
CA LEU A 115 16.01 -0.97 -12.98
C LEU A 115 17.37 -1.64 -13.09
N LEU A 116 17.38 -2.97 -13.13
CA LEU A 116 18.59 -3.76 -13.28
C LEU A 116 19.10 -3.70 -14.72
N ASP A 117 20.38 -4.01 -14.92
CA ASP A 117 21.02 -3.99 -16.24
C ASP A 117 20.39 -4.95 -17.25
N ASP A 118 19.71 -6.00 -16.77
CA ASP A 118 18.96 -6.96 -17.59
C ASP A 118 17.50 -6.55 -17.86
N GLY A 119 17.08 -5.38 -17.40
CA GLY A 119 15.75 -4.81 -17.63
C GLY A 119 14.67 -5.29 -16.66
N ARG A 120 15.03 -5.99 -15.58
CA ARG A 120 14.13 -6.37 -14.48
C ARG A 120 14.02 -5.27 -13.42
N LEU A 121 12.94 -5.31 -12.64
CA LEU A 121 12.73 -4.47 -11.47
C LEU A 121 13.40 -5.10 -10.25
N GLY A 122 14.34 -4.41 -9.61
CA GLY A 122 14.87 -4.77 -8.30
C GLY A 122 14.06 -4.13 -7.17
N LEU A 123 13.62 -4.91 -6.19
CA LEU A 123 13.00 -4.45 -4.93
C LEU A 123 13.93 -4.80 -3.76
N ILE A 124 14.27 -3.81 -2.91
CA ILE A 124 15.35 -3.96 -1.92
C ILE A 124 14.94 -3.77 -0.46
N ASP A 125 13.72 -3.31 -0.20
CA ASP A 125 13.22 -3.02 1.16
C ASP A 125 11.91 -3.77 1.35
N PHE A 126 11.78 -4.49 2.46
CA PHE A 126 10.57 -5.23 2.83
C PHE A 126 10.17 -4.94 4.29
N GLY A 127 10.51 -3.76 4.80
CA GLY A 127 10.17 -3.31 6.14
C GLY A 127 8.66 -3.17 6.33
N LEU A 128 7.95 -2.72 5.28
CA LEU A 128 6.50 -2.54 5.29
C LEU A 128 5.80 -3.54 4.37
N VAL A 129 5.27 -4.60 4.97
CA VAL A 129 4.40 -5.56 4.31
C VAL A 129 3.12 -5.77 5.11
N ALA A 130 2.02 -6.06 4.40
CA ALA A 130 0.75 -6.40 5.00
C ALA A 130 0.26 -7.77 4.53
N GLN A 131 -0.48 -8.46 5.40
CA GLN A 131 -1.23 -9.66 5.04
C GLN A 131 -2.71 -9.31 4.94
N MET A 132 -3.25 -9.34 3.72
CA MET A 132 -4.67 -9.23 3.46
C MET A 132 -5.37 -10.55 3.83
N THR A 133 -6.55 -10.43 4.43
CA THR A 133 -7.46 -11.57 4.64
C THR A 133 -8.24 -11.84 3.35
N ALA A 134 -8.85 -13.03 3.23
CA ALA A 134 -9.73 -13.33 2.10
C ALA A 134 -10.85 -12.29 1.94
N VAL A 135 -11.41 -11.80 3.06
CA VAL A 135 -12.44 -10.74 3.06
C VAL A 135 -11.88 -9.44 2.48
N HIS A 136 -10.65 -9.06 2.85
CA HIS A 136 -10.01 -7.87 2.26
C HIS A 136 -9.78 -8.04 0.76
N GLN A 137 -9.35 -9.22 0.31
CA GLN A 137 -9.09 -9.50 -1.11
C GLN A 137 -10.37 -9.50 -1.94
N GLU A 138 -11.44 -10.15 -1.46
CA GLU A 138 -12.76 -10.13 -2.09
C GLU A 138 -13.33 -8.71 -2.17
N SER A 139 -13.18 -7.94 -1.09
CA SER A 139 -13.63 -6.54 -1.03
C SER A 139 -12.82 -5.66 -1.99
N MET A 140 -11.51 -5.87 -2.11
CA MET A 140 -10.64 -5.18 -3.06
C MET A 140 -11.02 -5.51 -4.52
N ALA A 141 -11.22 -6.80 -4.83
CA ALA A 141 -11.65 -7.22 -6.17
C ALA A 141 -13.01 -6.62 -6.55
N SER A 142 -13.96 -6.61 -5.60
CA SER A 142 -15.27 -5.97 -5.77
C SER A 142 -15.14 -4.46 -5.98
N ALA A 143 -14.23 -3.80 -5.24
CA ALA A 143 -13.99 -2.37 -5.40
C ALA A 143 -13.44 -2.04 -6.80
N ILE A 144 -12.49 -2.83 -7.30
CA ILE A 144 -11.96 -2.65 -8.66
C ILE A 144 -13.06 -2.83 -9.70
N LEU A 145 -13.92 -3.85 -9.56
CA LEU A 145 -15.05 -4.06 -10.47
C LEU A 145 -16.01 -2.86 -10.47
N ASN A 146 -16.39 -2.40 -9.28
CA ASN A 146 -17.31 -1.27 -9.11
C ASN A 146 -16.72 0.04 -9.65
N LEU A 147 -15.41 0.24 -9.52
CA LEU A 147 -14.70 1.38 -10.12
C LEU A 147 -14.77 1.33 -11.65
N LEU A 148 -14.56 0.16 -12.26
CA LEU A 148 -14.64 -0.03 -13.71
C LEU A 148 -16.06 0.17 -14.25
N THR A 149 -17.08 -0.26 -13.50
CA THR A 149 -18.50 -0.04 -13.86
C THR A 149 -19.01 1.35 -13.47
N LYS A 150 -18.17 2.18 -12.83
CA LYS A 150 -18.53 3.50 -12.30
C LYS A 150 -19.68 3.45 -11.29
N ASP A 151 -19.81 2.34 -10.56
CA ASP A 151 -20.78 2.21 -9.47
C ASP A 151 -20.13 2.66 -8.16
N TYR A 152 -20.04 3.98 -7.97
CA TYR A 152 -19.39 4.57 -6.81
C TYR A 152 -20.14 4.30 -5.49
N LYS A 153 -21.45 4.04 -5.56
CA LYS A 153 -22.24 3.67 -4.37
C LYS A 153 -21.88 2.28 -3.88
N ALA A 154 -21.62 1.35 -4.79
CA ALA A 154 -21.19 0.00 -4.46
C ALA A 154 -19.75 -0.05 -3.88
N LEU A 155 -18.98 1.04 -3.91
CA LEU A 155 -17.65 1.10 -3.26
C LEU A 155 -17.73 1.21 -1.73
N VAL A 156 -18.79 1.81 -1.19
CA VAL A 156 -18.98 1.97 0.26
C VAL A 156 -18.93 0.64 1.02
N PRO A 157 -19.72 -0.39 0.66
CA PRO A 157 -19.61 -1.69 1.32
C PRO A 157 -18.25 -2.36 1.11
N CYS A 158 -17.57 -2.15 -0.02
CA CYS A 158 -16.21 -2.66 -0.24
C CYS A 158 -15.20 -2.03 0.73
N PHE A 159 -15.28 -0.72 0.96
CA PHE A 159 -14.40 -0.03 1.90
C PHE A 159 -14.71 -0.37 3.37
N ARG A 160 -15.97 -0.67 3.70
CA ARG A 160 -16.31 -1.29 5.00
C ARG A 160 -15.69 -2.69 5.13
N GLY A 161 -15.77 -3.52 4.09
CA GLY A 161 -15.18 -4.87 4.07
C GLY A 161 -13.64 -4.87 4.18
N MET A 162 -12.98 -3.81 3.72
CA MET A 162 -11.53 -3.61 3.91
C MET A 162 -11.17 -2.93 5.24
N GLY A 163 -12.15 -2.59 6.09
CA GLY A 163 -11.90 -1.90 7.37
C GLY A 163 -11.49 -0.44 7.24
N ILE A 164 -11.55 0.14 6.03
CA ILE A 164 -11.28 1.57 5.78
C ILE A 164 -12.39 2.43 6.39
N LEU A 165 -13.63 1.94 6.32
CA LEU A 165 -14.81 2.60 6.89
C LEU A 165 -15.33 1.81 8.08
N SER A 166 -15.71 2.50 9.15
CA SER A 166 -16.24 1.89 10.35
C SER A 166 -17.60 1.23 10.09
N SER A 167 -17.78 0.01 10.63
CA SER A 167 -19.04 -0.74 10.58
C SER A 167 -20.16 -0.07 11.40
N ASP A 168 -19.79 0.76 12.37
CA ASP A 168 -20.70 1.36 13.36
C ASP A 168 -21.34 2.67 12.87
N SER A 169 -21.04 3.10 11.65
CA SER A 169 -21.72 4.23 11.01
C SER A 169 -23.12 3.80 10.56
N SER A 170 -24.06 3.73 11.52
CA SER A 170 -25.50 3.62 11.25
C SER A 170 -26.07 4.82 10.46
N ASN A 171 -25.23 5.83 10.21
CA ASN A 171 -25.47 6.91 9.28
C ASN A 171 -24.53 6.76 8.09
N ASP A 172 -25.10 6.46 6.92
CA ASP A 172 -24.46 6.69 5.60
C ASP A 172 -24.03 8.17 5.41
N ASP A 173 -24.46 9.02 6.33
CA ASP A 173 -24.25 10.46 6.44
C ASP A 173 -22.90 10.89 7.07
N ASP A 174 -22.08 9.97 7.60
CA ASP A 174 -20.83 10.27 8.35
C ASP A 174 -19.54 9.93 7.60
N LEU A 175 -19.63 9.59 6.31
CA LEU A 175 -18.44 9.43 5.46
C LEU A 175 -17.96 10.76 4.85
N ARG A 176 -18.61 11.86 5.23
CA ARG A 176 -18.30 13.20 4.74
C ARG A 176 -16.97 13.68 5.31
N ARG A 177 -16.24 14.50 4.56
CA ARG A 177 -15.07 15.20 5.13
C ARG A 177 -15.54 16.10 6.29
N PRO A 178 -14.78 16.23 7.38
CA PRO A 178 -15.16 17.09 8.49
C PRO A 178 -15.43 18.52 8.01
N GLY A 179 -16.69 18.96 8.08
CA GLY A 179 -17.13 20.30 7.64
C GLY A 179 -17.70 20.39 6.22
N GLU A 180 -17.88 19.27 5.51
CA GLU A 180 -18.55 19.23 4.20
C GLU A 180 -19.85 18.41 4.26
N ASP A 181 -20.88 18.82 3.51
CA ASP A 181 -22.18 18.11 3.42
C ASP A 181 -22.19 17.01 2.34
N GLN A 182 -21.13 16.91 1.54
CA GLN A 182 -21.02 15.98 0.41
C GLN A 182 -20.76 14.55 0.91
N SER A 183 -21.53 13.57 0.41
CA SER A 183 -21.30 12.16 0.74
C SER A 183 -19.98 11.67 0.14
N PHE A 184 -19.39 10.64 0.74
CA PHE A 184 -18.16 10.03 0.24
C PHE A 184 -18.28 9.50 -1.19
N ALA A 185 -19.44 8.94 -1.55
CA ALA A 185 -19.70 8.45 -2.89
C ALA A 185 -19.72 9.59 -3.92
N ASP A 186 -20.38 10.72 -3.58
CA ASP A 186 -20.44 11.89 -4.45
C ASP A 186 -19.07 12.57 -4.61
N ALA A 187 -18.28 12.64 -3.52
CA ALA A 187 -16.91 13.17 -3.55
C ALA A 187 -15.99 12.31 -4.41
N LEU A 188 -16.15 10.99 -4.37
CA LEU A 188 -15.39 10.06 -5.18
C LEU A 188 -15.78 10.16 -6.66
N GLU A 189 -17.09 10.28 -6.93
CA GLU A 189 -17.61 10.52 -8.28
C GLU A 189 -17.03 11.80 -8.87
N GLU A 190 -17.03 12.92 -8.14
CA GLU A 190 -16.44 14.19 -8.59
C GLU A 190 -14.92 14.07 -8.85
N ALA A 191 -14.18 13.42 -7.94
CA ALA A 191 -12.74 13.24 -8.06
C ALA A 191 -12.33 12.36 -9.25
N LEU A 192 -13.09 11.29 -9.53
CA LEU A 192 -12.77 10.29 -10.55
C LEU A 192 -13.40 10.58 -11.92
N SER A 193 -14.45 11.41 -11.99
CA SER A 193 -15.09 11.83 -13.25
C SER A 193 -14.37 12.98 -13.96
N GLY A 194 -13.35 13.59 -13.33
CA GLY A 194 -12.38 14.44 -14.01
C GLY A 194 -12.75 15.91 -14.18
N GLY A 195 -13.47 16.54 -13.25
CA GLY A 195 -13.77 17.98 -13.34
C GLY A 195 -14.04 18.68 -12.01
N GLY A 196 -13.19 19.65 -11.65
CA GLY A 196 -13.52 20.62 -10.58
C GLY A 196 -12.36 21.41 -9.96
N GLY A 197 -11.10 21.05 -10.20
CA GLY A 197 -9.95 21.64 -9.49
C GLY A 197 -9.30 22.89 -10.11
N ARG A 198 -9.81 23.44 -11.23
CA ARG A 198 -9.08 24.48 -11.99
C ARG A 198 -9.66 25.91 -11.91
N GLU A 199 -10.69 26.18 -11.12
CA GLU A 199 -11.31 27.52 -11.03
C GLU A 199 -11.35 28.16 -9.63
N ARG A 200 -10.68 27.59 -8.61
CA ARG A 200 -10.68 28.18 -7.24
C ARG A 200 -9.37 28.86 -6.80
N LEU A 201 -8.59 29.40 -7.75
CA LEU A 201 -7.37 30.18 -7.45
C LEU A 201 -7.33 31.59 -8.06
N VAL A 202 -8.46 32.14 -8.51
CA VAL A 202 -8.54 33.57 -8.86
C VAL A 202 -9.85 34.17 -8.34
N GLN A 203 -9.92 34.43 -7.04
CA GLN A 203 -10.58 35.61 -6.45
C GLN A 203 -9.83 36.01 -5.19
#